data_AF-Q4Q4D7-F1
#
_entry.id   AF-Q4Q4D7-F1
#
_cell.length_a   1.000
_cell.length_b   1.000
_cell.length_c   1.000
_cell.angle_alpha   90.00
_cell.angle_beta   90.00
_cell.angle_gamma   90.00
#
_symmetry.space_group_name_H-M   'P 1'
#
loop_
_entity.id
_entity.type
_entity.pdbx_description
1 polymer ?
#
loop_
_entity_poly.entity_id
_entity_poly.type
_entity_poly.pdbx_seq_one_letter_code
_entity_poly.pdbx_strand_id
1 'polypeptide(L)'
;MWRGNWEFNGPLGVLGIMITSHVLIYYFYVCIELFQGTIIYPGHPMLKGEKMQKVFFSFLVEHACPTMQTFCIFLGFLLLEYFLALVLPGLYVKGLPLPSENGYRLTYKCNAVTAWYCLLIIVGLLHYYGVYPITELRRNYGHFLTAATIVADIIAVWVYIAGCKRPIRMTGNFIYDFFMGSGLNFRLPGNIDVKLFAECRNSWVLLMMLTLSCAAEQYNELGYLTGNMVFMIGAHLLYVNAVEKGEECVISTWDIYYEKFGWMLAYWNTCGVPFLYCMQSMYIQTVLKNKEHPRWVLVLMACILLLAYYLWDAINSQKNHFRMHRSGVPMEIIRNNAFPQVPWCYIENPRTLKSATGELLVDGFYRYGRKLHYTVDLVMAFLWGSACGFESFIPFFYFFFFLGHLIDRERRDDHRCRAKYGKMWDEYVKLVPYKFIPYIY
;
A
#
# COMPACT_ATOMS: atom_id res chain seq x y z
N MET A 1 -6.88 -22.76 -15.63
CA MET A 1 -5.58 -22.98 -16.32
C MET A 1 -4.90 -21.64 -16.59
N TRP A 2 -3.57 -21.63 -16.71
CA TRP A 2 -2.83 -20.43 -17.15
C TRP A 2 -3.17 -20.10 -18.61
N ARG A 3 -3.19 -18.80 -18.95
CA ARG A 3 -3.68 -18.30 -20.25
C ARG A 3 -2.55 -17.93 -21.23
N GLY A 4 -1.31 -18.35 -20.96
CA GLY A 4 -0.19 -18.14 -21.88
C GLY A 4 0.51 -16.77 -21.81
N ASN A 5 0.01 -15.83 -21.00
CA ASN A 5 0.60 -14.49 -20.91
C ASN A 5 1.39 -14.30 -19.61
N TRP A 6 2.57 -13.74 -19.76
CA TRP A 6 3.44 -13.32 -18.67
C TRP A 6 3.18 -11.86 -18.34
N GLU A 7 3.08 -11.55 -17.06
CA GLU A 7 3.11 -10.17 -16.55
C GLU A 7 4.55 -9.85 -16.11
N PHE A 8 4.86 -8.58 -15.83
CA PHE A 8 6.17 -8.16 -15.27
C PHE A 8 7.40 -8.63 -16.07
N ASN A 9 7.32 -8.66 -17.40
CA ASN A 9 8.39 -9.12 -18.30
C ASN A 9 8.86 -10.57 -18.05
N GLY A 10 7.98 -11.43 -17.55
CA GLY A 10 8.25 -12.86 -17.39
C GLY A 10 9.29 -13.21 -16.32
N PRO A 11 9.93 -14.40 -16.38
CA PRO A 11 10.82 -14.89 -15.32
C PRO A 11 11.99 -13.96 -15.01
N LEU A 12 12.58 -13.36 -16.05
CA LEU A 12 13.72 -12.46 -15.90
C LEU A 12 13.31 -11.14 -15.25
N GLY A 13 12.16 -10.59 -15.64
CA GLY A 13 11.65 -9.35 -15.05
C GLY A 13 11.27 -9.52 -13.58
N VAL A 14 10.56 -10.60 -13.24
CA VAL A 14 10.21 -10.87 -11.83
C VAL A 14 11.44 -11.18 -10.97
N LEU A 15 12.46 -11.85 -11.52
CA LEU A 15 13.72 -12.08 -10.82
C LEU A 15 14.44 -10.74 -10.54
N GLY A 16 14.49 -9.86 -11.53
CA GLY A 16 15.02 -8.51 -11.37
C GLY A 16 14.28 -7.73 -10.28
N ILE A 17 12.94 -7.75 -10.28
CA ILE A 17 12.13 -7.10 -9.25
C ILE A 17 12.45 -7.67 -7.85
N MET A 18 12.55 -8.99 -7.70
CA MET A 18 12.92 -9.61 -6.43
C MET A 18 14.28 -9.10 -5.95
N ILE A 19 15.33 -9.22 -6.77
CA ILE A 19 16.68 -8.81 -6.39
C ILE A 19 16.73 -7.31 -6.06
N THR A 20 16.15 -6.46 -6.92
CA THR A 20 16.14 -5.01 -6.70
C THR A 20 15.42 -4.65 -5.41
N SER A 21 14.29 -5.28 -5.10
CA SER A 21 13.53 -4.97 -3.87
C SER A 21 14.35 -5.25 -2.60
N HIS A 22 15.11 -6.35 -2.57
CA HIS A 22 15.97 -6.71 -1.44
C HIS A 22 17.18 -5.79 -1.25
N VAL A 23 17.51 -4.95 -2.22
CA VAL A 23 18.68 -4.05 -2.17
C VAL A 23 18.26 -2.60 -2.03
N LEU A 24 17.19 -2.20 -2.72
CA LEU A 24 16.82 -0.80 -2.92
C LEU A 24 16.49 -0.08 -1.61
N ILE A 25 15.72 -0.70 -0.72
CA ILE A 25 15.30 -0.04 0.53
C ILE A 25 16.51 0.20 1.45
N TYR A 26 17.43 -0.77 1.54
CA TYR A 26 18.69 -0.62 2.27
C TYR A 26 19.60 0.42 1.62
N TYR A 27 19.67 0.45 0.29
CA TYR A 27 20.43 1.45 -0.45
C TYR A 27 19.93 2.86 -0.12
N PHE A 28 18.62 3.10 -0.16
CA PHE A 28 18.03 4.38 0.22
C PHE A 28 18.23 4.71 1.70
N TYR A 29 18.11 3.72 2.59
CA TYR A 29 18.39 3.90 4.00
C TYR A 29 19.82 4.42 4.25
N VAL A 30 20.83 3.76 3.66
CA VAL A 30 22.23 4.21 3.73
C VAL A 30 22.40 5.61 3.15
N CYS A 31 21.78 5.90 2.00
CA CYS A 31 21.86 7.22 1.38
C CYS A 31 21.29 8.32 2.27
N ILE A 32 20.16 8.07 2.94
CA ILE A 32 19.53 9.03 3.86
C ILE A 32 20.42 9.25 5.09
N GLU A 33 20.89 8.17 5.73
CA GLU A 33 21.61 8.25 7.01
C GLU A 33 23.03 8.81 6.85
N LEU A 34 23.76 8.41 5.82
CA LEU A 34 25.18 8.79 5.66
C LEU A 34 25.41 9.93 4.67
N PHE A 35 24.50 10.13 3.73
CA PHE A 35 24.74 10.96 2.55
C PHE A 35 23.65 12.00 2.28
N GLN A 36 22.90 12.40 3.31
CA GLN A 36 21.87 13.45 3.23
C GLN A 36 20.80 13.15 2.15
N GLY A 37 20.57 11.86 1.88
CA GLY A 37 19.68 11.35 0.83
C GLY A 37 20.20 11.56 -0.60
N THR A 38 21.49 11.80 -0.80
CA THR A 38 22.11 11.85 -2.12
C THR A 38 22.26 10.43 -2.67
N ILE A 39 21.95 10.22 -3.96
CA ILE A 39 22.11 8.94 -4.65
C ILE A 39 23.61 8.69 -4.89
N ILE A 40 24.19 7.78 -4.10
CA ILE A 40 25.61 7.43 -4.18
C ILE A 40 25.88 6.37 -5.26
N TYR A 41 26.89 6.63 -6.08
CA TYR A 41 27.44 5.68 -7.07
C TYR A 41 28.91 5.35 -6.76
N PRO A 42 29.48 4.26 -7.33
CA PRO A 42 30.88 3.92 -7.13
C PRO A 42 31.82 5.07 -7.54
N GLY A 43 32.65 5.55 -6.61
CA GLY A 43 33.54 6.70 -6.84
C GLY A 43 32.92 8.08 -6.60
N HIS A 44 31.71 8.15 -6.05
CA HIS A 44 31.09 9.42 -5.67
C HIS A 44 31.99 10.23 -4.70
N PRO A 45 32.11 11.57 -4.84
CA PRO A 45 32.99 12.39 -3.99
C PRO A 45 32.75 12.24 -2.48
N MET A 46 31.49 12.05 -2.06
CA MET A 46 31.12 11.84 -0.65
C MET A 46 31.66 10.53 -0.04
N LEU A 47 32.11 9.58 -0.86
CA LEU A 47 32.79 8.36 -0.38
C LEU A 47 34.24 8.63 0.06
N LYS A 48 34.79 9.82 -0.23
CA LYS A 48 36.14 10.24 0.17
C LYS A 48 37.24 9.22 -0.21
N GLY A 49 37.10 8.58 -1.37
CA GLY A 49 38.04 7.57 -1.87
C GLY A 49 37.81 6.15 -1.36
N GLU A 50 36.86 5.93 -0.43
CA GLU A 50 36.49 4.59 0.00
C GLU A 50 35.64 3.84 -1.04
N LYS A 51 35.78 2.51 -1.06
CA LYS A 51 34.92 1.67 -1.90
C LYS A 51 33.50 1.70 -1.34
N MET A 52 32.54 2.10 -2.18
CA MET A 52 31.12 2.15 -1.85
C MET A 52 30.61 0.89 -1.14
N GLN A 53 30.97 -0.30 -1.65
CA GLN A 53 30.60 -1.57 -1.06
C GLN A 53 31.03 -1.68 0.40
N LYS A 54 32.27 -1.29 0.72
CA LYS A 54 32.79 -1.36 2.08
C LYS A 54 31.98 -0.47 3.02
N VAL A 55 31.73 0.79 2.62
CA VAL A 55 30.97 1.76 3.43
C VAL A 55 29.52 1.30 3.64
N PHE A 56 28.87 0.81 2.58
CA PHE A 56 27.49 0.34 2.66
C PHE A 56 27.39 -0.92 3.52
N PHE A 57 28.25 -1.92 3.30
CA PHE A 57 28.23 -3.15 4.08
C PHE A 57 28.59 -2.92 5.55
N SER A 58 29.58 -2.07 5.86
CA SER A 58 29.92 -1.77 7.26
C SER A 58 28.73 -1.15 7.99
N PHE A 59 28.07 -0.17 7.36
CA PHE A 59 26.89 0.47 7.93
C PHE A 59 25.73 -0.51 8.13
N LEU A 60 25.44 -1.35 7.13
CA LEU A 60 24.34 -2.32 7.20
C LEU A 60 24.60 -3.44 8.20
N VAL A 61 25.84 -3.89 8.37
CA VAL A 61 26.19 -4.88 9.41
C VAL A 61 25.92 -4.31 10.79
N GLU A 62 26.22 -3.03 11.01
CA GLU A 62 26.00 -2.37 12.30
C GLU A 62 24.52 -2.07 12.55
N HIS A 63 23.82 -1.46 11.58
CA HIS A 63 22.50 -0.87 11.79
C HIS A 63 21.33 -1.65 11.16
N ALA A 64 21.62 -2.73 10.44
CA ALA A 64 20.61 -3.54 9.76
C ALA A 64 20.87 -5.05 9.86
N CYS A 65 21.75 -5.51 10.75
CA CYS A 65 21.86 -6.93 11.03
C CYS A 65 20.56 -7.47 11.67
N PRO A 66 20.21 -8.74 11.47
CA PRO A 66 19.06 -9.33 12.14
C PRO A 66 19.32 -9.41 13.65
N THR A 67 18.41 -8.89 14.47
CA THR A 67 18.45 -9.05 15.92
C THR A 67 17.22 -9.83 16.38
N MET A 68 17.37 -10.65 17.42
CA MET A 68 16.24 -11.38 17.99
C MET A 68 15.20 -10.45 18.59
N GLN A 69 15.63 -9.30 19.14
CA GLN A 69 14.73 -8.31 19.73
C GLN A 69 13.78 -7.74 18.69
N THR A 70 14.28 -7.19 17.58
CA THR A 70 13.41 -6.60 16.55
C THR A 70 12.54 -7.65 15.87
N PHE A 71 13.05 -8.87 15.70
CA PHE A 71 12.27 -9.99 15.17
C PHE A 71 11.09 -10.37 16.07
N CYS A 72 11.33 -10.52 17.37
CA CYS A 72 10.27 -10.81 18.35
C CYS A 72 9.23 -9.69 18.42
N ILE A 73 9.65 -8.43 18.38
CA ILE A 73 8.73 -7.28 18.42
C ILE A 73 7.90 -7.20 17.15
N PHE A 74 8.52 -7.40 15.98
CA PHE A 74 7.82 -7.41 14.70
C PHE A 74 6.78 -8.54 14.63
N LEU A 75 7.15 -9.75 15.05
CA LEU A 75 6.19 -10.86 15.15
C LEU A 75 5.11 -10.58 16.21
N GLY A 76 5.47 -9.96 17.33
CA GLY A 76 4.52 -9.54 18.36
C GLY A 76 3.49 -8.54 17.81
N PHE A 77 3.91 -7.60 16.97
CA PHE A 77 3.02 -6.69 16.25
C PHE A 77 2.05 -7.46 15.32
N LEU A 78 2.56 -8.38 14.50
CA LEU A 78 1.70 -9.19 13.62
C LEU A 78 0.72 -10.06 14.41
N LEU A 79 1.16 -10.63 15.53
CA LEU A 79 0.30 -11.42 16.41
C LEU A 79 -0.76 -10.57 17.12
N LEU A 80 -0.41 -9.35 17.52
CA LEU A 80 -1.37 -8.40 18.09
C LEU A 80 -2.43 -8.04 17.06
N GLU A 81 -2.03 -7.63 15.85
CA GLU A 81 -2.97 -7.33 14.75
C GLU A 81 -3.87 -8.53 14.42
N TYR A 82 -3.29 -9.72 14.39
CA TYR A 82 -4.05 -10.95 14.16
C TYR A 82 -5.06 -11.21 15.30
N PHE A 83 -4.65 -11.00 16.56
CA PHE A 83 -5.54 -11.12 17.71
C PHE A 83 -6.69 -10.10 17.66
N LEU A 84 -6.41 -8.84 17.33
CA LEU A 84 -7.43 -7.81 17.16
C LEU A 84 -8.40 -8.17 16.03
N ALA A 85 -7.90 -8.68 14.90
CA ALA A 85 -8.74 -9.17 13.80
C ALA A 85 -9.68 -10.31 14.24
N LEU A 86 -9.20 -11.23 15.10
CA LEU A 86 -10.01 -12.32 15.64
C LEU A 86 -11.10 -11.85 16.61
N VAL A 87 -10.75 -11.00 17.57
CA VAL A 87 -11.60 -10.73 18.74
C VAL A 87 -12.55 -9.55 18.54
N LEU A 88 -12.10 -8.48 17.88
CA LEU A 88 -12.90 -7.26 17.79
C LEU A 88 -14.15 -7.43 16.91
N PRO A 89 -15.26 -6.74 17.22
CA PRO A 89 -16.47 -6.81 16.39
C PRO A 89 -16.22 -6.24 14.99
N GLY A 90 -16.91 -6.78 14.00
CA GLY A 90 -16.74 -6.41 12.59
C GLY A 90 -17.96 -6.71 11.73
N LEU A 91 -17.97 -6.11 10.55
CA LEU A 91 -18.96 -6.38 9.52
C LEU A 91 -18.61 -7.68 8.79
N TYR A 92 -19.61 -8.45 8.39
CA TYR A 92 -19.40 -9.65 7.58
C TYR A 92 -19.86 -9.40 6.15
N VAL A 93 -18.93 -9.42 5.21
CA VAL A 93 -19.20 -9.08 3.81
C VAL A 93 -18.74 -10.21 2.89
N LYS A 94 -19.57 -10.53 1.90
CA LYS A 94 -19.24 -11.53 0.88
C LYS A 94 -18.42 -10.87 -0.24
N GLY A 95 -17.23 -11.42 -0.50
CA GLY A 95 -16.38 -11.00 -1.61
C GLY A 95 -16.98 -11.33 -2.97
N LEU A 96 -16.21 -11.10 -4.04
CA LEU A 96 -16.62 -11.44 -5.41
C LEU A 96 -16.58 -12.96 -5.66
N PRO A 97 -17.39 -13.47 -6.62
CA PRO A 97 -17.40 -14.89 -6.97
C PRO A 97 -16.03 -15.32 -7.53
N LEU A 98 -15.48 -16.40 -6.98
CA LEU A 98 -14.17 -16.91 -7.35
C LEU A 98 -14.27 -17.92 -8.50
N PRO A 99 -13.69 -17.65 -9.69
CA PRO A 99 -13.75 -18.58 -10.81
C PRO A 99 -13.06 -19.92 -10.53
N SER A 100 -12.02 -19.92 -9.67
CA SER A 100 -11.31 -21.14 -9.27
C SER A 100 -12.13 -22.04 -8.33
N GLU A 101 -13.17 -21.52 -7.71
CA GLU A 101 -14.03 -22.21 -6.75
C GLU A 101 -15.48 -22.28 -7.27
N ASN A 102 -15.66 -22.42 -8.59
CA ASN A 102 -16.97 -22.51 -9.24
C ASN A 102 -17.96 -21.38 -8.87
N GLY A 103 -17.45 -20.17 -8.68
CA GLY A 103 -18.26 -19.00 -8.33
C GLY A 103 -18.57 -18.85 -6.83
N TYR A 104 -17.99 -19.69 -5.97
CA TYR A 104 -18.12 -19.54 -4.52
C TYR A 104 -17.66 -18.16 -4.06
N ARG A 105 -18.38 -17.60 -3.08
CA ARG A 105 -18.10 -16.27 -2.50
C ARG A 105 -17.62 -16.44 -1.07
N LEU A 106 -16.36 -16.09 -0.83
CA LEU A 106 -15.81 -16.09 0.52
C LEU A 106 -16.44 -14.99 1.38
N THR A 107 -16.64 -15.28 2.66
CA THR A 107 -17.08 -14.30 3.65
C THR A 107 -15.86 -13.74 4.38
N TYR A 108 -15.83 -12.42 4.54
CA TYR A 108 -14.75 -11.69 5.19
C TYR A 108 -15.30 -10.96 6.40
N LYS A 109 -14.56 -11.00 7.51
CA LYS A 109 -14.81 -10.19 8.69
C LYS A 109 -14.01 -8.89 8.54
N CYS A 110 -14.71 -7.77 8.40
CA CYS A 110 -14.15 -6.45 8.23
C CYS A 110 -14.23 -5.69 9.56
N ASN A 111 -13.11 -5.56 10.27
CA ASN A 111 -12.97 -4.85 11.55
C ASN A 111 -11.68 -3.99 11.61
N ALA A 112 -11.21 -3.54 10.46
CA ALA A 112 -10.04 -2.68 10.23
C ALA A 112 -10.07 -1.47 11.14
N VAL A 113 -11.10 -0.64 10.97
CA VAL A 113 -11.32 0.59 11.75
C VAL A 113 -11.18 0.36 13.24
N THR A 114 -11.87 -0.64 13.79
CA THR A 114 -11.87 -0.91 15.23
C THR A 114 -10.47 -1.30 15.70
N ALA A 115 -9.80 -2.21 14.99
CA ALA A 115 -8.43 -2.62 15.32
C ALA A 115 -7.44 -1.46 15.20
N TRP A 116 -7.57 -0.63 14.17
CA TRP A 116 -6.73 0.53 13.92
C TRP A 116 -6.73 1.49 15.10
N TYR A 117 -7.91 1.89 15.58
CA TYR A 117 -8.01 2.76 16.75
C TYR A 117 -7.58 2.07 18.05
N CYS A 118 -7.86 0.77 18.21
CA CYS A 118 -7.33 0.00 19.35
C CYS A 118 -5.80 -0.02 19.35
N LEU A 119 -5.14 -0.22 18.21
CA LEU A 119 -3.70 -0.19 18.11
C LEU A 119 -3.14 1.19 18.44
N LEU A 120 -3.73 2.27 17.90
CA LEU A 120 -3.31 3.64 18.24
C LEU A 120 -3.35 3.89 19.75
N ILE A 121 -4.39 3.41 20.44
CA ILE A 121 -4.49 3.50 21.89
C ILE A 121 -3.39 2.67 22.57
N ILE A 122 -3.19 1.42 22.17
CA ILE A 122 -2.16 0.54 22.75
C ILE A 122 -0.78 1.16 22.61
N VAL A 123 -0.40 1.58 21.40
CA VAL A 123 0.90 2.20 21.11
C VAL A 123 1.04 3.54 21.82
N GLY A 124 -0.02 4.35 21.88
CA GLY A 124 -0.05 5.61 22.62
C GLY A 124 0.19 5.41 24.12
N LEU A 125 -0.44 4.40 24.74
CA LEU A 125 -0.22 4.07 26.15
C LEU A 125 1.19 3.54 26.40
N LEU A 126 1.70 2.65 25.53
CA LEU A 126 3.07 2.13 25.62
C LEU A 126 4.12 3.25 25.54
N HIS A 127 3.88 4.25 24.69
CA HIS A 127 4.72 5.44 24.58
C HIS A 127 4.60 6.34 25.82
N TYR A 128 3.37 6.66 26.24
CA TYR A 128 3.10 7.57 27.37
C TYR A 128 3.69 7.04 28.69
N TYR A 129 3.54 5.75 28.98
CA TYR A 129 4.09 5.13 30.18
C TYR A 129 5.58 4.75 30.05
N GLY A 130 6.21 4.98 28.90
CA GLY A 130 7.62 4.66 28.66
C GLY A 130 7.94 3.16 28.63
N VAL A 131 6.94 2.28 28.54
CA VAL A 131 7.13 0.82 28.49
C VAL A 131 7.81 0.41 27.19
N TYR A 132 7.33 0.96 26.07
CA TYR A 132 7.97 0.79 24.77
C TYR A 132 7.73 2.04 23.92
N PRO A 133 8.65 3.03 23.97
CA PRO A 133 8.52 4.25 23.21
C PRO A 133 8.46 3.98 21.71
N ILE A 134 7.53 4.63 21.00
CA ILE A 134 7.39 4.45 19.55
C ILE A 134 8.68 4.81 18.78
N THR A 135 9.53 5.67 19.34
CA THR A 135 10.85 6.06 18.79
C THR A 135 11.79 4.88 18.55
N GLU A 136 11.59 3.76 19.24
CA GLU A 136 12.40 2.56 19.05
C GLU A 136 12.29 1.99 17.64
N LEU A 137 11.15 2.17 16.94
CA LEU A 137 11.03 1.78 15.54
C LEU A 137 11.98 2.57 14.64
N ARG A 138 12.10 3.90 14.85
CA ARG A 138 12.99 4.78 14.08
C ARG A 138 14.46 4.52 14.41
N ARG A 139 14.80 4.33 15.69
CA ARG A 139 16.18 4.05 16.13
C ARG A 139 16.71 2.72 15.64
N ASN A 140 15.85 1.71 15.58
CA ASN A 140 16.18 0.37 15.10
C ASN A 140 15.64 0.09 13.70
N TYR A 141 15.46 1.13 12.88
CA TYR A 141 14.79 1.04 11.58
C TYR A 141 15.41 -0.04 10.69
N GLY A 142 16.74 -0.05 10.53
CA GLY A 142 17.41 -1.04 9.68
C GLY A 142 17.24 -2.47 10.19
N HIS A 143 17.27 -2.69 11.50
CA HIS A 143 17.01 -4.00 12.10
C HIS A 143 15.56 -4.46 11.91
N PHE A 144 14.59 -3.54 11.96
CA PHE A 144 13.19 -3.84 11.65
C PHE A 144 12.97 -4.10 10.16
N LEU A 145 13.65 -3.36 9.28
CA LEU A 145 13.64 -3.59 7.83
C LEU A 145 14.14 -5.01 7.50
N THR A 146 15.21 -5.45 8.17
CA THR A 146 15.74 -6.81 8.03
C THR A 146 14.78 -7.86 8.58
N ALA A 147 14.19 -7.64 9.76
CA ALA A 147 13.17 -8.52 10.30
C ALA A 147 11.97 -8.67 9.36
N ALA A 148 11.43 -7.55 8.86
CA ALA A 148 10.30 -7.54 7.93
C ALA A 148 10.62 -8.23 6.59
N THR A 149 11.83 -8.03 6.06
CA THR A 149 12.32 -8.70 4.85
C THR A 149 12.33 -10.22 5.04
N ILE A 150 12.98 -10.71 6.11
CA ILE A 150 13.07 -12.14 6.41
C ILE A 150 11.68 -12.74 6.64
N VAL A 151 10.81 -12.08 7.42
CA VAL A 151 9.45 -12.56 7.67
C VAL A 151 8.64 -12.61 6.38
N ALA A 152 8.77 -11.62 5.50
CA ALA A 152 8.07 -11.62 4.23
C ALA A 152 8.48 -12.77 3.31
N ASP A 153 9.79 -13.08 3.26
CA ASP A 153 10.29 -14.22 2.49
C ASP A 153 9.83 -15.56 3.09
N ILE A 154 9.82 -15.68 4.41
CA ILE A 154 9.27 -16.86 5.10
C ILE A 154 7.78 -17.03 4.76
N ILE A 155 7.00 -15.95 4.79
CA ILE A 155 5.58 -15.96 4.39
C ILE A 155 5.46 -16.42 2.93
N ALA A 156 6.27 -15.86 2.02
CA ALA A 156 6.27 -16.20 0.60
C ALA A 156 6.56 -17.70 0.36
N VAL A 157 7.57 -18.24 1.04
CA VAL A 157 7.90 -19.68 0.98
C VAL A 157 6.76 -20.53 1.53
N TRP A 158 6.21 -20.16 2.68
CA TRP A 158 5.10 -20.89 3.29
C TRP A 158 3.86 -20.93 2.39
N VAL A 159 3.43 -19.78 1.85
CA VAL A 159 2.24 -19.73 0.97
C VAL A 159 2.49 -20.42 -0.35
N TYR A 160 3.71 -20.38 -0.90
CA TYR A 160 4.06 -21.12 -2.10
C TYR A 160 3.90 -22.63 -1.87
N ILE A 161 4.49 -23.16 -0.80
CA ILE A 161 4.38 -24.60 -0.45
C ILE A 161 2.93 -24.98 -0.14
N ALA A 162 2.21 -24.18 0.65
CA ALA A 162 0.83 -24.45 1.01
C ALA A 162 -0.10 -24.46 -0.22
N GLY A 163 0.09 -23.52 -1.15
CA GLY A 163 -0.72 -23.40 -2.35
C GLY A 163 -0.45 -24.51 -3.38
N CYS A 164 0.70 -25.18 -3.34
CA CYS A 164 0.98 -26.36 -4.17
C CYS A 164 0.02 -27.53 -3.91
N LYS A 165 -0.71 -27.54 -2.79
CA LYS A 165 -1.79 -28.52 -2.54
C LYS A 165 -2.99 -28.34 -3.48
N ARG A 166 -3.27 -27.11 -3.91
CA ARG A 166 -4.35 -26.75 -4.83
C ARG A 166 -3.85 -25.63 -5.77
N PRO A 167 -2.96 -25.95 -6.70
CA PRO A 167 -2.30 -24.95 -7.52
C PRO A 167 -3.29 -24.30 -8.49
N ILE A 168 -3.25 -22.98 -8.59
CA ILE A 168 -4.12 -22.20 -9.47
C ILE A 168 -3.25 -21.46 -10.48
N ARG A 169 -3.61 -21.54 -11.77
CA ARG A 169 -2.98 -20.74 -12.86
C ARG A 169 -1.44 -20.73 -12.81
N MET A 170 -0.82 -21.91 -12.68
CA MET A 170 0.65 -22.06 -12.68
C MET A 170 1.21 -22.01 -14.10
N THR A 171 2.39 -21.41 -14.28
CA THR A 171 3.08 -21.34 -15.58
C THR A 171 4.05 -22.50 -15.80
N GLY A 172 4.46 -23.17 -14.72
CA GLY A 172 5.50 -24.22 -14.74
C GLY A 172 6.91 -23.67 -14.60
N ASN A 173 7.09 -22.35 -14.53
CA ASN A 173 8.37 -21.72 -14.21
C ASN A 173 8.41 -21.33 -12.74
N PHE A 174 9.31 -21.96 -11.99
CA PHE A 174 9.44 -21.77 -10.54
C PHE A 174 9.61 -20.30 -10.13
N ILE A 175 10.50 -19.55 -10.78
CA ILE A 175 10.81 -18.17 -10.40
C ILE A 175 9.56 -17.30 -10.47
N TYR A 176 8.80 -17.44 -11.55
CA TYR A 176 7.59 -16.66 -11.75
C TYR A 176 6.41 -17.12 -10.93
N ASP A 177 6.24 -18.43 -10.77
CA ASP A 177 5.18 -18.97 -9.93
C ASP A 177 5.45 -18.69 -8.44
N PHE A 178 6.72 -18.57 -8.01
CA PHE A 178 7.07 -18.10 -6.68
C PHE A 178 6.72 -16.60 -6.50
N PHE A 179 7.09 -15.78 -7.48
CA PHE A 179 6.76 -14.35 -7.49
C PHE A 179 5.25 -14.09 -7.44
N MET A 180 4.49 -14.72 -8.33
CA MET A 180 3.04 -14.54 -8.42
C MET A 180 2.28 -15.32 -7.34
N GLY A 181 2.79 -16.47 -6.91
CA GLY A 181 2.17 -17.36 -5.92
C GLY A 181 1.53 -18.60 -6.53
N SER A 182 1.31 -19.63 -5.71
CA SER A 182 0.74 -20.91 -6.13
C SER A 182 -0.76 -21.03 -5.84
N GLY A 183 -1.24 -20.35 -4.79
CA GLY A 183 -2.63 -20.34 -4.35
C GLY A 183 -3.28 -18.96 -4.45
N LEU A 184 -4.62 -18.94 -4.42
CA LEU A 184 -5.38 -17.69 -4.46
C LEU A 184 -5.49 -17.09 -3.06
N ASN A 185 -6.31 -17.65 -2.17
CA ASN A 185 -6.56 -17.11 -0.84
C ASN A 185 -6.16 -18.15 0.21
N PHE A 186 -5.45 -17.70 1.24
CA PHE A 186 -5.06 -18.50 2.39
C PHE A 186 -5.85 -18.02 3.60
N ARG A 187 -6.32 -18.95 4.44
CA ARG A 187 -7.11 -18.65 5.63
C ARG A 187 -6.37 -19.13 6.87
N LEU A 188 -6.14 -18.20 7.78
CA LEU A 188 -5.67 -18.48 9.13
C LEU A 188 -6.87 -18.91 10.01
N PRO A 189 -6.62 -19.48 11.20
CA PRO A 189 -7.68 -19.76 12.17
C PRO A 189 -8.60 -18.56 12.40
N GLY A 190 -9.87 -18.81 12.74
CA GLY A 190 -10.89 -17.75 12.80
C GLY A 190 -11.32 -17.18 11.44
N ASN A 191 -10.95 -17.84 10.33
CA ASN A 191 -11.32 -17.48 8.96
C ASN A 191 -10.75 -16.12 8.49
N ILE A 192 -9.61 -15.70 9.06
CA ILE A 192 -8.90 -14.48 8.65
C ILE A 192 -8.20 -14.72 7.32
N ASP A 193 -8.46 -13.87 6.34
CA ASP A 193 -7.83 -13.94 5.02
C ASP A 193 -6.43 -13.32 5.05
N VAL A 194 -5.42 -14.09 4.64
CA VAL A 194 -4.01 -13.65 4.70
C VAL A 194 -3.76 -12.42 3.83
N LYS A 195 -4.44 -12.28 2.68
CA LYS A 195 -4.23 -11.12 1.82
C LYS A 195 -4.81 -9.86 2.44
N LEU A 196 -6.07 -9.94 2.88
CA LEU A 196 -6.75 -8.82 3.51
C LEU A 196 -6.00 -8.40 4.79
N PHE A 197 -5.51 -9.38 5.56
CA PHE A 197 -4.67 -9.14 6.73
C PHE A 197 -3.38 -8.40 6.36
N ALA A 198 -2.62 -8.91 5.38
CA ALA A 198 -1.37 -8.29 4.98
C ALA A 198 -1.59 -6.88 4.42
N GLU A 199 -2.63 -6.68 3.61
CA GLU A 199 -2.93 -5.40 2.95
C GLU A 199 -3.41 -4.34 3.96
N CYS A 200 -4.44 -4.62 4.76
CA CYS A 200 -4.99 -3.64 5.69
C CYS A 200 -4.19 -3.58 7.01
N ARG A 201 -3.99 -4.71 7.68
CA ARG A 201 -3.53 -4.75 9.09
C ARG A 201 -2.05 -4.61 9.28
N ASN A 202 -1.27 -5.03 8.28
CA ASN A 202 0.17 -4.95 8.35
C ASN A 202 0.69 -3.70 7.63
N SER A 203 0.48 -3.65 6.32
CA SER A 203 1.12 -2.70 5.42
C SER A 203 0.92 -1.23 5.81
N TRP A 204 -0.34 -0.79 5.81
CA TRP A 204 -0.69 0.62 6.02
C TRP A 204 -0.57 1.03 7.48
N VAL A 205 -0.94 0.14 8.40
CA VAL A 205 -0.79 0.33 9.84
C VAL A 205 0.69 0.54 10.21
N LEU A 206 1.58 -0.32 9.74
CA LEU A 206 3.01 -0.21 10.03
C LEU A 206 3.65 1.04 9.41
N LEU A 207 3.21 1.46 8.21
CA LEU A 207 3.62 2.73 7.62
C LEU A 207 3.34 3.91 8.56
N MET A 208 2.14 3.93 9.17
CA MET A 208 1.80 4.99 10.12
C MET A 208 2.63 4.90 11.39
N MET A 209 2.89 3.69 11.91
CA MET A 209 3.74 3.51 13.09
C MET A 209 5.16 4.03 12.84
N LEU A 210 5.74 3.75 11.67
CA LEU A 210 7.05 4.27 11.27
C LEU A 210 7.04 5.80 11.14
N THR A 211 5.96 6.37 10.61
CA THR A 211 5.80 7.82 10.47
C THR A 211 5.71 8.51 11.81
N LEU A 212 4.87 8.00 12.72
CA LEU A 212 4.77 8.51 14.09
C LEU A 212 6.07 8.32 14.87
N SER A 213 6.81 7.24 14.61
CA SER A 213 8.13 7.01 15.19
C SER A 213 9.15 8.06 14.75
N CYS A 214 9.19 8.39 13.46
CA CYS A 214 10.03 9.47 12.93
C CYS A 214 9.63 10.83 13.53
N ALA A 215 8.33 11.10 13.66
CA ALA A 215 7.85 12.32 14.27
C ALA A 215 8.25 12.42 15.75
N ALA A 216 8.05 11.36 16.53
CA ALA A 216 8.44 11.33 17.94
C ALA A 216 9.95 11.52 18.12
N GLU A 217 10.77 10.95 17.23
CA GLU A 217 12.23 11.17 17.29
C GLU A 217 12.61 12.60 16.90
N GLN A 218 11.95 13.20 15.91
CA GLN A 218 12.14 14.63 15.61
C GLN A 218 11.78 15.52 16.81
N TYR A 219 10.68 15.20 17.50
CA TYR A 219 10.27 15.93 18.70
C TYR A 219 11.30 15.79 19.82
N ASN A 220 11.88 14.61 20.03
CA ASN A 220 12.96 14.40 21.02
C ASN A 220 14.21 15.22 20.70
N GLU A 221 14.57 15.34 19.42
CA GLU A 221 15.76 16.08 18.98
C GLU A 221 15.58 17.60 19.04
N LEU A 222 14.38 18.10 18.75
CA LEU A 222 14.13 19.53 18.54
C LEU A 222 13.26 20.19 19.61
N GLY A 223 12.48 19.41 20.35
CA GLY A 223 11.43 19.89 21.26
C GLY A 223 10.14 20.35 20.56
N TYR A 224 10.04 20.20 19.23
CA TYR A 224 8.86 20.50 18.43
C TYR A 224 8.84 19.67 17.13
N LEU A 225 7.69 19.64 16.44
CA LEU A 225 7.57 19.05 15.11
C LEU A 225 7.62 20.14 14.03
N THR A 226 8.43 19.91 13.00
CA THR A 226 8.46 20.76 11.80
C THR A 226 7.13 20.70 11.06
N GLY A 227 6.78 21.79 10.35
CA GLY A 227 5.56 21.81 9.54
C GLY A 227 5.53 20.72 8.47
N ASN A 228 6.69 20.34 7.91
CA ASN A 228 6.84 19.25 6.95
C ASN A 228 6.47 17.90 7.57
N MET A 229 6.89 17.64 8.81
CA MET A 229 6.55 16.40 9.53
C MET A 229 5.06 16.34 9.85
N VAL A 230 4.46 17.45 10.32
CA VAL A 230 3.02 17.53 10.59
C VAL A 230 2.21 17.25 9.32
N PHE A 231 2.64 17.78 8.18
CA PHE A 231 2.04 17.47 6.89
C PHE A 231 2.08 15.97 6.58
N MET A 232 3.23 15.32 6.76
CA MET A 232 3.38 13.88 6.49
C MET A 232 2.54 13.00 7.43
N ILE A 233 2.44 13.35 8.71
CA ILE A 233 1.54 12.67 9.66
C ILE A 233 0.11 12.73 9.14
N GLY A 234 -0.37 13.92 8.75
CA GLY A 234 -1.71 14.08 8.19
C GLY A 234 -1.91 13.29 6.90
N ALA A 235 -0.93 13.32 6.00
CA ALA A 235 -1.00 12.66 4.71
C ALA A 235 -1.07 11.13 4.83
N HIS A 236 -0.21 10.52 5.66
CA HIS A 236 -0.27 9.09 5.91
C HIS A 236 -1.50 8.71 6.73
N LEU A 237 -1.91 9.51 7.72
CA LEU A 237 -3.13 9.25 8.51
C LEU A 237 -4.37 9.21 7.63
N LEU A 238 -4.53 10.17 6.70
CA LEU A 238 -5.65 10.19 5.77
C LEU A 238 -5.71 8.92 4.92
N TYR A 239 -4.55 8.47 4.42
CA TYR A 239 -4.47 7.30 3.56
C TYR A 239 -4.78 6.00 4.31
N VAL A 240 -4.07 5.76 5.42
CA VAL A 240 -4.26 4.56 6.25
C VAL A 240 -5.71 4.50 6.72
N ASN A 241 -6.25 5.59 7.24
CA ASN A 241 -7.61 5.61 7.73
C ASN A 241 -8.66 5.39 6.62
N ALA A 242 -8.36 5.76 5.36
CA ALA A 242 -9.24 5.43 4.24
C ALA A 242 -9.20 3.95 3.84
N VAL A 243 -8.04 3.30 3.95
CA VAL A 243 -7.94 1.85 3.77
C VAL A 243 -8.72 1.15 4.89
N GLU A 244 -8.53 1.58 6.13
CA GLU A 244 -9.19 0.94 7.27
C GLU A 244 -10.70 1.11 7.23
N LYS A 245 -11.20 2.33 6.95
CA LYS A 245 -12.65 2.59 6.82
C LYS A 245 -13.30 1.91 5.62
N GLY A 246 -12.51 1.57 4.61
CA GLY A 246 -12.96 0.98 3.35
C GLY A 246 -12.59 -0.49 3.21
N GLU A 247 -12.29 -1.22 4.29
CA GLU A 247 -11.86 -2.62 4.23
C GLU A 247 -12.89 -3.51 3.48
N GLU A 248 -14.18 -3.25 3.64
CA GLU A 248 -15.25 -3.94 2.92
C GLU A 248 -15.27 -3.65 1.41
N CYS A 249 -14.60 -2.58 0.98
CA CYS A 249 -14.36 -2.29 -0.43
C CYS A 249 -13.14 -3.04 -0.97
N VAL A 250 -12.12 -3.27 -0.13
CA VAL A 250 -10.87 -3.96 -0.50
C VAL A 250 -11.13 -5.39 -0.97
N ILE A 251 -12.08 -6.11 -0.37
CA ILE A 251 -12.41 -7.49 -0.78
C ILE A 251 -12.93 -7.62 -2.23
N SER A 252 -13.31 -6.49 -2.85
CA SER A 252 -13.73 -6.42 -4.25
C SER A 252 -12.59 -6.09 -5.23
N THR A 253 -11.39 -5.84 -4.70
CA THR A 253 -10.20 -5.50 -5.50
C THR A 253 -9.63 -6.75 -6.14
N TRP A 254 -8.91 -6.51 -7.24
CA TRP A 254 -8.23 -7.55 -8.00
C TRP A 254 -7.29 -8.39 -7.13
N ASP A 255 -6.60 -7.75 -6.20
CA ASP A 255 -5.57 -8.37 -5.37
C ASP A 255 -6.18 -9.46 -4.47
N ILE A 256 -7.39 -9.23 -3.97
CA ILE A 256 -8.14 -10.22 -3.18
C ILE A 256 -8.76 -11.32 -4.05
N TYR A 257 -9.63 -10.98 -5.02
CA TYR A 257 -10.45 -12.01 -5.67
C TYR A 257 -9.76 -12.75 -6.83
N TYR A 258 -8.71 -12.17 -7.42
CA TYR A 258 -8.06 -12.75 -8.59
C TYR A 258 -6.57 -12.98 -8.41
N GLU A 259 -5.79 -12.01 -7.95
CA GLU A 259 -4.33 -12.12 -7.91
C GLU A 259 -3.89 -13.27 -7.01
N LYS A 260 -2.86 -14.04 -7.37
CA LYS A 260 -2.36 -15.10 -6.47
C LYS A 260 -1.56 -14.46 -5.33
N PHE A 261 -1.54 -15.10 -4.17
CA PHE A 261 -0.71 -14.63 -3.06
C PHE A 261 0.64 -15.34 -3.11
N GLY A 262 1.65 -14.64 -3.64
CA GLY A 262 3.04 -15.08 -3.72
C GLY A 262 4.00 -14.07 -3.13
N TRP A 263 5.28 -14.19 -3.47
CA TRP A 263 6.32 -13.30 -2.97
C TRP A 263 6.00 -11.83 -3.21
N MET A 264 5.43 -11.46 -4.36
CA MET A 264 5.11 -10.06 -4.67
C MET A 264 4.20 -9.44 -3.60
N LEU A 265 3.04 -10.05 -3.32
CA LEU A 265 2.12 -9.49 -2.33
C LEU A 265 2.63 -9.67 -0.90
N ALA A 266 3.29 -10.79 -0.59
CA ALA A 266 3.86 -11.03 0.73
C ALA A 266 4.94 -10.00 1.09
N TYR A 267 5.90 -9.78 0.18
CA TYR A 267 6.99 -8.81 0.32
C TYR A 267 6.49 -7.38 0.37
N TRP A 268 5.68 -6.97 -0.61
CA TRP A 268 5.24 -5.57 -0.68
C TRP A 268 4.33 -5.17 0.48
N ASN A 269 3.45 -6.07 0.96
CA ASN A 269 2.59 -5.74 2.10
C ASN A 269 3.28 -5.83 3.47
N THR A 270 4.40 -6.58 3.58
CA THR A 270 5.09 -6.78 4.87
C THR A 270 6.29 -5.87 5.04
N CYS A 271 7.00 -5.59 3.95
CA CYS A 271 8.26 -4.86 3.95
C CYS A 271 8.19 -3.66 3.00
N GLY A 272 7.85 -3.91 1.73
CA GLY A 272 7.95 -2.91 0.66
C GLY A 272 7.20 -1.61 0.97
N VAL A 273 5.89 -1.65 1.15
CA VAL A 273 5.06 -0.46 1.39
C VAL A 273 5.44 0.26 2.71
N PRO A 274 5.47 -0.39 3.89
CA PRO A 274 5.77 0.32 5.14
C PRO A 274 7.12 1.03 5.13
N PHE A 275 8.18 0.32 4.74
CA PHE A 275 9.55 0.81 4.86
C PHE A 275 9.97 1.69 3.69
N LEU A 276 9.45 1.45 2.48
CA LEU A 276 9.74 2.35 1.36
C LEU A 276 8.93 3.65 1.47
N TYR A 277 7.66 3.58 1.86
CA TYR A 277 6.78 4.76 1.85
C TYR A 277 6.95 5.62 3.11
N CYS A 278 7.65 5.14 4.14
CA CYS A 278 8.02 5.99 5.29
C CYS A 278 9.29 6.82 5.02
N MET A 279 9.98 6.63 3.89
CA MET A 279 11.27 7.29 3.60
C MET A 279 11.16 8.82 3.58
N GLN A 280 9.98 9.38 3.25
CA GLN A 280 9.71 10.81 3.34
C GLN A 280 9.77 11.30 4.79
N SER A 281 9.10 10.60 5.71
CA SER A 281 9.14 10.90 7.15
C SER A 281 10.54 10.73 7.72
N MET A 282 11.26 9.67 7.31
CA MET A 282 12.66 9.48 7.69
C MET A 282 13.55 10.60 7.13
N TYR A 283 13.39 10.99 5.87
CA TYR A 283 14.18 12.07 5.27
C TYR A 283 13.92 13.41 5.98
N ILE A 284 12.67 13.72 6.32
CA ILE A 284 12.33 14.93 7.08
C ILE A 284 13.00 14.90 8.46
N GLN A 285 12.93 13.78 9.17
CA GLN A 285 13.56 13.66 10.49
C GLN A 285 15.09 13.65 10.42
N THR A 286 15.72 13.02 9.43
CA THR A 286 17.19 12.88 9.39
C THR A 286 17.87 14.06 8.70
N VAL A 287 17.37 14.49 7.54
CA VAL A 287 18.04 15.42 6.63
C VAL A 287 17.51 16.85 6.76
N LEU A 288 16.19 17.00 6.94
CA LEU A 288 15.53 18.32 7.01
C LEU A 288 15.29 18.82 8.44
N LYS A 289 15.97 18.29 9.46
CA LYS A 289 15.72 18.57 10.90
C LYS A 289 15.28 20.02 11.20
N ASN A 290 16.04 21.00 10.74
CA ASN A 290 15.77 22.42 10.99
C ASN A 290 15.34 23.20 9.74
N LYS A 291 15.00 22.51 8.66
CA LYS A 291 14.55 23.08 7.39
C LYS A 291 13.09 22.73 7.19
N GLU A 292 12.23 23.74 7.18
CA GLU A 292 10.82 23.57 6.84
C GLU A 292 10.41 24.49 5.70
N HIS A 293 9.35 24.09 5.00
CA HIS A 293 8.73 24.94 4.00
C HIS A 293 8.11 26.17 4.66
N PRO A 294 8.06 27.32 3.95
CA PRO A 294 7.30 28.47 4.42
C PRO A 294 5.84 28.09 4.73
N ARG A 295 5.27 28.63 5.81
CA ARG A 295 3.92 28.27 6.28
C ARG A 295 2.84 28.34 5.19
N TRP A 296 2.91 29.33 4.30
CA TRP A 296 1.95 29.47 3.21
C TRP A 296 2.03 28.30 2.20
N VAL A 297 3.23 27.74 1.96
CA VAL A 297 3.42 26.56 1.11
C VAL A 297 2.79 25.35 1.78
N LEU A 298 3.02 25.15 3.08
CA LEU A 298 2.43 24.05 3.83
C LEU A 298 0.91 24.11 3.87
N VAL A 299 0.34 25.30 4.05
CA VAL A 299 -1.12 25.50 3.98
C VAL A 299 -1.65 25.18 2.59
N LEU A 300 -1.00 25.66 1.53
CA LEU A 300 -1.38 25.34 0.16
C LEU A 300 -1.32 23.84 -0.11
N MET A 301 -0.23 23.18 0.28
CA MET A 301 -0.06 21.74 0.14
C MET A 301 -1.14 20.98 0.91
N ALA A 302 -1.47 21.38 2.14
CA ALA A 302 -2.53 20.78 2.94
C ALA A 302 -3.91 20.93 2.29
N CYS A 303 -4.22 22.11 1.71
CA CYS A 303 -5.46 22.32 0.97
C CYS A 303 -5.55 21.40 -0.26
N ILE A 304 -4.46 21.27 -1.03
CA ILE A 304 -4.42 20.37 -2.20
C ILE A 304 -4.55 18.91 -1.75
N LEU A 305 -3.87 18.52 -0.67
CA LEU A 305 -3.95 17.18 -0.09
C LEU A 305 -5.39 16.84 0.33
N LEU A 306 -6.08 17.73 1.04
CA LEU A 306 -7.46 17.51 1.48
C LEU A 306 -8.44 17.43 0.30
N LEU A 307 -8.26 18.28 -0.72
CA LEU A 307 -9.05 18.21 -1.95
C LEU A 307 -8.78 16.90 -2.70
N ALA A 308 -7.52 16.51 -2.83
CA ALA A 308 -7.13 15.26 -3.47
C ALA A 308 -7.69 14.06 -2.70
N TYR A 309 -7.58 14.04 -1.38
CA TYR A 309 -8.18 13.03 -0.52
C TYR A 309 -9.69 12.92 -0.75
N TYR A 310 -10.41 14.05 -0.70
CA TYR A 310 -11.85 14.10 -0.93
C TYR A 310 -12.22 13.47 -2.28
N LEU A 311 -11.56 13.92 -3.35
CA LEU A 311 -11.82 13.42 -4.70
C LEU A 311 -11.49 11.93 -4.81
N TRP A 312 -10.31 11.51 -4.33
CA TRP A 312 -9.88 10.12 -4.42
C TRP A 312 -10.82 9.18 -3.67
N ASP A 313 -11.21 9.55 -2.45
CA ASP A 313 -12.12 8.77 -1.61
C ASP A 313 -13.52 8.71 -2.25
N ALA A 314 -14.09 9.85 -2.64
CA ALA A 314 -15.41 9.89 -3.28
C ALA A 314 -15.45 9.13 -4.62
N ILE A 315 -14.42 9.27 -5.47
CA ILE A 315 -14.32 8.52 -6.74
C ILE A 315 -14.29 7.01 -6.45
N ASN A 316 -13.44 6.56 -5.53
CA ASN A 316 -13.33 5.14 -5.20
C ASN A 316 -14.62 4.60 -4.58
N SER A 317 -15.24 5.33 -3.65
CA SER A 317 -16.53 4.98 -3.05
C SER A 317 -17.62 4.83 -4.10
N GLN A 318 -17.76 5.76 -5.06
CA GLN A 318 -18.78 5.65 -6.11
C GLN A 318 -18.64 4.33 -6.90
N LYS A 319 -17.41 3.94 -7.28
CA LYS A 319 -17.14 2.66 -7.94
C LYS A 319 -17.43 1.47 -7.04
N ASN A 320 -16.94 1.49 -5.81
CA ASN A 320 -17.00 0.34 -4.91
C ASN A 320 -18.43 0.11 -4.41
N HIS A 321 -19.13 1.15 -3.99
CA HIS A 321 -20.52 1.08 -3.58
C HIS A 321 -21.44 0.64 -4.72
N PHE A 322 -21.19 1.11 -5.96
CA PHE A 322 -21.91 0.61 -7.14
C PHE A 322 -21.72 -0.90 -7.34
N ARG A 323 -20.47 -1.39 -7.23
CA ARG A 323 -20.14 -2.82 -7.35
C ARG A 323 -20.74 -3.65 -6.22
N MET A 324 -20.73 -3.14 -4.99
CA MET A 324 -21.29 -3.78 -3.81
C MET A 324 -22.81 -3.89 -3.92
N HIS A 325 -23.48 -2.80 -4.30
CA HIS A 325 -24.93 -2.78 -4.53
C HIS A 325 -25.34 -3.80 -5.58
N ARG A 326 -24.65 -3.83 -6.73
CA ARG A 326 -24.89 -4.82 -7.79
C ARG A 326 -24.64 -6.26 -7.32
N SER A 327 -23.75 -6.45 -6.36
CA SER A 327 -23.43 -7.78 -5.79
C SER A 327 -24.35 -8.19 -4.64
N GLY A 328 -25.39 -7.40 -4.35
CA GLY A 328 -26.41 -7.67 -3.33
C GLY A 328 -25.98 -7.37 -1.90
N VAL A 329 -24.97 -6.51 -1.69
CA VAL A 329 -24.58 -6.09 -0.34
C VAL A 329 -25.65 -5.13 0.21
N PRO A 330 -26.15 -5.35 1.46
CA PRO A 330 -27.12 -4.46 2.09
C PRO A 330 -26.69 -2.99 2.13
N MET A 331 -27.66 -2.08 1.97
CA MET A 331 -27.39 -0.64 1.96
C MET A 331 -26.83 -0.13 3.29
N GLU A 332 -27.18 -0.78 4.41
CA GLU A 332 -26.65 -0.49 5.76
C GLU A 332 -25.13 -0.68 5.84
N ILE A 333 -24.60 -1.69 5.14
CA ILE A 333 -23.15 -1.95 5.07
C ILE A 333 -22.48 -0.95 4.11
N ILE A 334 -23.09 -0.69 2.96
CA ILE A 334 -22.52 0.24 1.96
C ILE A 334 -22.53 1.70 2.47
N ARG A 335 -23.50 2.08 3.31
CA ARG A 335 -23.58 3.41 3.94
C ARG A 335 -23.04 3.39 5.37
N ASN A 336 -22.13 2.45 5.67
CA ASN A 336 -21.48 2.42 6.98
C ASN A 336 -20.70 3.72 7.23
N ASN A 337 -20.87 4.30 8.41
CA ASN A 337 -20.38 5.65 8.74
C ASN A 337 -19.08 5.60 9.56
N ALA A 338 -18.01 5.04 8.98
CA ALA A 338 -16.68 5.08 9.59
C ALA A 338 -15.96 6.42 9.30
N PHE A 339 -15.31 7.01 10.31
CA PHE A 339 -14.70 8.34 10.18
C PHE A 339 -13.41 8.32 9.33
N PRO A 340 -13.13 9.35 8.51
CA PRO A 340 -14.04 10.42 8.09
C PRO A 340 -14.93 9.94 6.94
N GLN A 341 -16.19 10.35 6.91
CA GLN A 341 -17.05 10.20 5.73
C GLN A 341 -17.02 11.49 4.91
N VAL A 342 -16.87 11.35 3.60
CA VAL A 342 -16.96 12.48 2.67
C VAL A 342 -18.31 12.45 1.93
N PRO A 343 -18.84 13.61 1.52
CA PRO A 343 -20.10 13.64 0.78
C PRO A 343 -19.95 13.05 -0.62
N TRP A 344 -21.10 12.72 -1.24
CA TRP A 344 -21.18 12.26 -2.64
C TRP A 344 -20.47 10.94 -2.97
N CYS A 345 -20.29 10.08 -1.97
CA CYS A 345 -19.74 8.72 -2.11
C CYS A 345 -20.69 7.68 -2.74
N TYR A 346 -21.99 7.96 -2.78
CA TYR A 346 -23.00 7.08 -3.38
C TYR A 346 -23.92 7.89 -4.29
N ILE A 347 -24.23 7.32 -5.45
CA ILE A 347 -25.18 7.91 -6.40
C ILE A 347 -26.39 7.00 -6.45
N GLU A 348 -27.55 7.55 -6.09
CA GLU A 348 -28.82 6.84 -6.23
C GLU A 348 -29.20 6.75 -7.70
N ASN A 349 -29.51 5.54 -8.17
CA ASN A 349 -29.89 5.26 -9.56
C ASN A 349 -28.91 5.84 -10.59
N PRO A 350 -27.62 5.47 -10.55
CA PRO A 350 -26.62 6.05 -11.44
C PRO A 350 -26.88 5.64 -12.89
N ARG A 351 -26.45 6.48 -13.84
CA ARG A 351 -26.43 6.10 -15.25
C ARG A 351 -25.45 4.95 -15.49
N THR A 352 -25.94 3.90 -16.13
CA THR A 352 -25.16 2.68 -16.42
C THR A 352 -25.29 2.24 -17.86
N LEU A 353 -24.25 1.61 -18.39
CA LEU A 353 -24.31 0.83 -19.61
C LEU A 353 -24.57 -0.64 -19.27
N LYS A 354 -25.66 -1.22 -19.79
CA LYS A 354 -26.12 -2.59 -19.50
C LYS A 354 -26.06 -3.45 -20.74
N SER A 355 -25.57 -4.69 -20.60
CA SER A 355 -25.67 -5.72 -21.63
C SER A 355 -25.70 -7.12 -21.00
N ALA A 356 -25.82 -8.16 -21.82
CA ALA A 356 -25.73 -9.54 -21.37
C ALA A 356 -24.38 -9.90 -20.70
N THR A 357 -23.32 -9.14 -20.96
CA THR A 357 -21.97 -9.38 -20.39
C THR A 357 -21.75 -8.65 -19.05
N GLY A 358 -22.69 -7.79 -18.64
CA GLY A 358 -22.68 -7.11 -17.35
C GLY A 358 -23.11 -5.65 -17.43
N GLU A 359 -22.70 -4.90 -16.41
CA GLU A 359 -23.11 -3.51 -16.19
C GLU A 359 -21.90 -2.63 -15.85
N LEU A 360 -21.82 -1.45 -16.46
CA LEU A 360 -20.73 -0.48 -16.27
C LEU A 360 -21.27 0.88 -15.83
N LEU A 361 -20.62 1.49 -14.83
CA LEU A 361 -20.94 2.82 -14.33
C LEU A 361 -20.43 3.90 -15.28
N VAL A 362 -21.33 4.74 -15.81
CA VAL A 362 -21.00 5.87 -16.71
C VAL A 362 -21.45 7.21 -16.13
N ASP A 363 -21.53 7.30 -14.81
CA ASP A 363 -22.03 8.45 -14.05
C ASP A 363 -21.04 8.90 -12.97
N GLY A 364 -21.38 9.97 -12.27
CA GLY A 364 -20.55 10.55 -11.22
C GLY A 364 -19.21 11.02 -11.78
N PHE A 365 -18.12 10.72 -11.07
CA PHE A 365 -16.79 11.02 -11.58
C PHE A 365 -16.40 10.17 -12.80
N TYR A 366 -16.91 8.94 -12.90
CA TYR A 366 -16.59 8.02 -14.00
C TYR A 366 -17.15 8.46 -15.35
N ARG A 367 -18.00 9.50 -15.41
CA ARG A 367 -18.40 10.13 -16.67
C ARG A 367 -17.28 10.96 -17.31
N TYR A 368 -16.29 11.40 -16.52
CA TYR A 368 -15.21 12.27 -16.99
C TYR A 368 -13.92 11.51 -17.31
N GLY A 369 -13.67 10.38 -16.66
CA GLY A 369 -12.49 9.57 -16.91
C GLY A 369 -12.54 8.21 -16.24
N ARG A 370 -11.92 7.21 -16.86
CA ARG A 370 -11.99 5.80 -16.42
C ARG A 370 -11.16 5.52 -15.16
N LYS A 371 -10.11 6.30 -14.92
CA LYS A 371 -9.09 6.12 -13.87
C LYS A 371 -8.72 7.44 -13.17
N LEU A 372 -9.67 8.36 -13.02
CA LEU A 372 -9.44 9.65 -12.34
C LEU A 372 -8.82 9.49 -10.94
N HIS A 373 -9.32 8.51 -10.17
CA HIS A 373 -8.75 8.16 -8.88
C HIS A 373 -7.24 7.91 -8.93
N TYR A 374 -6.69 7.32 -10.00
CA TYR A 374 -5.23 7.12 -10.13
C TYR A 374 -4.47 8.45 -10.25
N THR A 375 -5.02 9.41 -11.00
CA THR A 375 -4.44 10.76 -11.11
C THR A 375 -4.42 11.46 -9.76
N VAL A 376 -5.53 11.39 -9.04
CA VAL A 376 -5.63 12.03 -7.72
C VAL A 376 -4.72 11.36 -6.69
N ASP A 377 -4.57 10.04 -6.77
CA ASP A 377 -3.61 9.27 -5.97
C ASP A 377 -2.16 9.73 -6.24
N LEU A 378 -1.82 9.94 -7.52
CA LEU A 378 -0.52 10.48 -7.92
C LEU A 378 -0.27 11.90 -7.41
N VAL A 379 -1.30 12.75 -7.33
CA VAL A 379 -1.17 14.07 -6.70
C VAL A 379 -0.80 13.93 -5.22
N MET A 380 -1.45 13.02 -4.49
CA MET A 380 -1.10 12.76 -3.09
C MET A 380 0.33 12.25 -2.96
N ALA A 381 0.71 11.25 -3.76
CA ALA A 381 2.08 10.72 -3.79
C ALA A 381 3.14 11.78 -4.13
N PHE A 382 2.84 12.69 -5.05
CA PHE A 382 3.71 13.82 -5.40
C PHE A 382 3.86 14.81 -4.24
N LEU A 383 2.78 15.10 -3.53
CA LEU A 383 2.81 15.97 -2.36
C LEU A 383 3.63 15.35 -1.21
N TRP A 384 3.59 14.03 -1.04
CA TRP A 384 4.43 13.33 -0.04
C TRP A 384 5.91 13.57 -0.32
N GLY A 385 6.35 13.41 -1.58
CA GLY A 385 7.72 13.74 -1.98
C GLY A 385 8.04 15.22 -1.84
N SER A 386 7.11 16.10 -2.24
CA SER A 386 7.28 17.56 -2.17
C SER A 386 7.41 18.08 -0.74
N ALA A 387 6.86 17.38 0.25
CA ALA A 387 7.04 17.69 1.67
C ALA A 387 8.51 17.60 2.11
N CYS A 388 9.35 16.92 1.33
CA CYS A 388 10.79 16.82 1.55
C CYS A 388 11.61 17.85 0.74
N GLY A 389 10.96 18.75 -0.01
CA GLY A 389 11.66 19.61 -0.96
C GLY A 389 12.17 18.84 -2.17
N PHE A 390 13.07 19.43 -2.97
CA PHE A 390 13.51 18.89 -4.26
C PHE A 390 15.02 18.61 -4.33
N GLU A 391 15.72 18.59 -3.19
CA GLU A 391 17.17 18.36 -3.13
C GLU A 391 17.55 16.88 -3.32
N SER A 392 16.62 15.94 -3.11
CA SER A 392 16.84 14.50 -3.25
C SER A 392 15.76 13.83 -4.11
N PHE A 393 16.16 12.81 -4.86
CA PHE A 393 15.26 11.94 -5.60
C PHE A 393 14.54 10.91 -4.71
N ILE A 394 15.14 10.51 -3.58
CA ILE A 394 14.64 9.40 -2.74
C ILE A 394 13.18 9.63 -2.29
N PRO A 395 12.79 10.82 -1.77
CA PRO A 395 11.40 11.09 -1.41
C PRO A 395 10.40 10.96 -2.57
N PHE A 396 10.85 11.17 -3.81
CA PHE A 396 10.02 11.04 -5.01
C PHE A 396 10.01 9.64 -5.62
N PHE A 397 10.84 8.72 -5.11
CA PHE A 397 10.88 7.35 -5.65
C PHE A 397 9.49 6.70 -5.62
N TYR A 398 8.74 6.87 -4.52
CA TYR A 398 7.37 6.37 -4.41
C TYR A 398 6.48 6.91 -5.55
N PHE A 399 6.51 8.21 -5.83
CA PHE A 399 5.71 8.82 -6.90
C PHE A 399 6.03 8.20 -8.27
N PHE A 400 7.31 8.08 -8.63
CA PHE A 400 7.71 7.54 -9.93
C PHE A 400 7.45 6.04 -10.06
N PHE A 401 7.72 5.28 -8.99
CA PHE A 401 7.38 3.85 -8.91
C PHE A 401 5.87 3.64 -9.08
N PHE A 402 5.07 4.43 -8.35
CA PHE A 402 3.63 4.32 -8.36
C PHE A 402 3.03 4.73 -9.70
N LEU A 403 3.56 5.77 -10.35
CA LEU A 403 3.20 6.15 -11.72
C LEU A 403 3.41 5.00 -12.71
N GLY A 404 4.58 4.37 -12.68
CA GLY A 404 4.86 3.20 -13.52
C GLY A 404 3.89 2.04 -13.26
N HIS A 405 3.64 1.76 -11.97
CA HIS A 405 2.69 0.72 -11.57
C HIS A 405 1.26 1.01 -12.04
N LEU A 406 0.77 2.25 -11.90
CA LEU A 406 -0.59 2.64 -12.30
C LEU A 406 -0.79 2.58 -13.81
N ILE A 407 0.23 2.94 -14.60
CA ILE A 407 0.20 2.81 -16.06
C ILE A 407 0.09 1.33 -16.46
N ASP A 408 0.92 0.45 -15.89
CA ASP A 408 0.83 -0.99 -16.13
C ASP A 408 -0.54 -1.55 -15.71
N ARG A 409 -1.01 -1.16 -14.51
CA ARG A 409 -2.30 -1.58 -13.96
C ARG A 409 -3.47 -1.15 -14.85
N GLU A 410 -3.43 0.07 -15.39
CA GLU A 410 -4.47 0.55 -16.31
C GLU A 410 -4.50 -0.25 -17.60
N ARG A 411 -3.35 -0.51 -18.22
CA ARG A 411 -3.26 -1.31 -19.45
C ARG A 411 -3.82 -2.71 -19.25
N ARG A 412 -3.42 -3.38 -18.16
CA ARG A 412 -3.95 -4.70 -17.81
C ARG A 412 -5.45 -4.69 -17.58
N ASP A 413 -5.98 -3.67 -16.90
CA ASP A 413 -7.41 -3.53 -16.69
C ASP A 413 -8.18 -3.30 -18.00
N ASP A 414 -7.70 -2.44 -18.91
CA ASP A 414 -8.32 -2.20 -20.22
C ASP A 414 -8.38 -3.47 -21.07
N HIS A 415 -7.27 -4.23 -21.16
CA HIS A 415 -7.25 -5.50 -21.87
C HIS A 415 -8.25 -6.51 -21.31
N ARG A 416 -8.39 -6.58 -19.98
CA ARG A 416 -9.34 -7.48 -19.31
C ARG A 416 -10.78 -7.03 -19.52
N CYS A 417 -11.05 -5.73 -19.44
CA CYS A 417 -12.37 -5.18 -19.68
C CYS A 417 -12.81 -5.37 -21.14
N ARG A 418 -11.91 -5.22 -22.11
CA ARG A 418 -12.15 -5.60 -23.52
C ARG A 418 -12.50 -7.07 -23.66
N ALA A 419 -11.70 -7.95 -23.07
CA ALA A 419 -11.93 -9.39 -23.14
C ALA A 419 -13.25 -9.82 -22.48
N LYS A 420 -13.68 -9.14 -21.42
CA LYS A 420 -14.91 -9.47 -20.69
C LYS A 420 -16.17 -8.88 -21.34
N TYR A 421 -16.14 -7.60 -21.71
CA TYR A 421 -17.33 -6.85 -22.11
C TYR A 421 -17.46 -6.69 -23.64
N GLY A 422 -16.40 -6.94 -24.41
CA GLY A 422 -16.43 -6.88 -25.87
C GLY A 422 -16.95 -5.54 -26.39
N LYS A 423 -17.97 -5.57 -27.26
CA LYS A 423 -18.59 -4.37 -27.85
C LYS A 423 -19.11 -3.36 -26.81
N MET A 424 -19.58 -3.83 -25.65
CA MET A 424 -20.02 -2.93 -24.58
C MET A 424 -18.84 -2.10 -24.04
N TRP A 425 -17.61 -2.64 -24.04
CA TRP A 425 -16.42 -1.86 -23.68
C TRP A 425 -16.10 -0.79 -24.72
N ASP A 426 -16.24 -1.10 -26.00
CA ASP A 426 -15.97 -0.12 -27.06
C ASP A 426 -16.95 1.05 -26.99
N GLU A 427 -18.22 0.79 -26.67
CA GLU A 427 -19.21 1.83 -26.40
C GLU A 427 -18.89 2.62 -25.13
N TYR A 428 -18.50 1.94 -24.06
CA TYR A 428 -18.04 2.60 -22.83
C TYR A 428 -16.84 3.54 -23.08
N VAL A 429 -15.88 3.10 -23.89
CA VAL A 429 -14.71 3.90 -24.28
C VAL A 429 -15.10 5.11 -25.12
N LYS A 430 -16.14 5.03 -25.96
CA LYS A 430 -16.66 6.20 -26.70
C LYS A 430 -17.34 7.21 -25.78
N LEU A 431 -18.08 6.74 -24.78
CA LEU A 431 -18.77 7.60 -23.81
C LEU A 431 -17.80 8.29 -22.84
N VAL A 432 -16.75 7.57 -22.42
CA VAL A 432 -15.75 8.06 -21.46
C VAL A 432 -14.37 7.88 -22.07
N PRO A 433 -13.94 8.76 -23.01
CA PRO A 433 -12.72 8.55 -23.79
C PRO A 433 -11.44 8.63 -22.97
N TYR A 434 -11.43 9.49 -21.95
CA TYR A 434 -10.24 9.79 -21.14
C TYR A 434 -9.96 8.72 -20.07
N LYS A 435 -8.68 8.42 -19.88
CA LYS A 435 -8.18 7.46 -18.89
C LYS A 435 -7.91 8.15 -17.56
N PHE A 436 -6.90 9.02 -17.52
CA PHE A 436 -6.35 9.60 -16.30
C PHE A 436 -6.77 11.06 -16.14
N ILE A 437 -6.58 11.87 -17.18
CA ILE A 437 -6.80 13.32 -17.13
C ILE A 437 -7.78 13.70 -18.23
N PRO A 438 -8.99 14.20 -17.89
CA PRO A 438 -9.96 14.64 -18.87
C PRO A 438 -9.35 15.63 -19.85
N TYR A 439 -9.66 15.47 -21.13
CA TYR A 439 -9.17 16.31 -22.23
C TYR A 439 -7.66 16.22 -22.53
N ILE A 440 -6.90 15.34 -21.85
CA ILE A 440 -5.46 15.12 -22.11
C ILE A 440 -5.18 13.65 -22.46
N TYR A 441 -5.50 12.72 -21.55
CA TYR A 441 -5.20 11.29 -21.68
C TYR A 441 -6.24 10.44 -20.94
#